data_AF-N9FGB8-F1
#
_entry.id   AF-N9FGB8-F1
#
_cell.length_a   1.000
_cell.length_b   1.000
_cell.length_c   1.000
_cell.angle_alpha   90.00
_cell.angle_beta   90.00
_cell.angle_gamma   90.00
#
_symmetry.space_group_name_H-M   'P 1'
#
loop_
_entity.id
_entity.type
_entity.pdbx_description
1 polymer ?
#
loop_
_entity_poly.entity_id
_entity_poly.type
_entity_poly.pdbx_seq_one_letter_code
_entity_poly.pdbx_strand_id
1 'polypeptide(L)'
;MTDMNPMELLKTNVSALIVNDKTCLMNEKNDILSRFYPILLYRFLTKPQIIDMLKEMLVPTFSDLLERNDQVKNALLIRLSAGKVSIAEAEITLNRAIPKSLAVLSNHFNNDTLDILNYLRQHRDSIESLLPIWSNEVLQPLYQFHEKVQINNKTAEEIIEPRLKTKSKTFPYFSLFIACISLLWIYQLMK
;
A
#
# COMPACT_ATOMS: atom_id res chain seq x y z
N MET A 1 -25.63 14.14 -14.87
CA MET A 1 -25.08 14.61 -13.58
C MET A 1 -23.78 15.31 -13.88
N THR A 2 -23.56 16.50 -13.33
CA THR A 2 -22.28 17.20 -13.46
C THR A 2 -21.23 16.35 -12.75
N ASP A 3 -20.28 15.82 -13.51
CA ASP A 3 -19.27 14.87 -13.03
C ASP A 3 -18.27 15.61 -12.12
N MET A 4 -18.69 15.84 -10.88
CA MET A 4 -17.91 16.52 -9.86
C MET A 4 -16.62 15.74 -9.65
N ASN A 5 -15.48 16.43 -9.61
CA ASN A 5 -14.20 15.76 -9.41
C ASN A 5 -14.19 14.96 -8.07
N PRO A 6 -13.65 13.73 -8.03
CA PRO A 6 -13.62 12.90 -6.81
C PRO A 6 -12.95 13.59 -5.62
N MET A 7 -11.93 14.41 -5.89
CA MET A 7 -11.27 15.23 -4.89
C MET A 7 -12.28 16.19 -4.24
N GLU A 8 -12.98 16.97 -5.05
CA GLU A 8 -13.93 17.98 -4.57
C GLU A 8 -15.14 17.33 -3.88
N LEU A 9 -15.58 16.17 -4.36
CA LEU A 9 -16.61 15.36 -3.72
C LEU A 9 -16.21 15.01 -2.28
N LEU A 10 -14.98 14.51 -2.06
CA LEU A 10 -14.50 14.15 -0.73
C LEU A 10 -14.27 15.38 0.17
N LYS A 11 -13.68 16.46 -0.34
CA LYS A 11 -13.51 17.70 0.45
C LYS A 11 -14.84 18.23 0.94
N THR A 12 -15.84 18.31 0.07
CA THR A 12 -17.13 18.91 0.38
C THR A 12 -17.92 18.07 1.38
N ASN A 13 -17.90 16.74 1.23
CA ASN A 13 -18.78 15.86 2.01
C ASN A 13 -18.11 15.20 3.23
N VAL A 14 -16.78 15.05 3.22
CA VAL A 14 -16.06 14.36 4.29
C VAL A 14 -15.34 15.34 5.22
N SER A 15 -14.67 16.37 4.70
CA SER A 15 -13.84 17.23 5.54
C SER A 15 -14.65 17.93 6.64
N ALA A 16 -15.81 18.48 6.31
CA ALA A 16 -16.70 19.10 7.30
C ALA A 16 -17.14 18.16 8.43
N LEU A 17 -17.27 16.85 8.17
CA LEU A 17 -17.67 15.84 9.15
C LEU A 17 -16.53 15.39 10.09
N ILE A 18 -15.28 15.65 9.69
CA ILE A 18 -14.08 15.25 10.44
C ILE A 18 -13.51 16.43 11.22
N VAL A 19 -13.46 17.58 10.55
CA VAL A 19 -12.78 18.78 11.01
C VAL A 19 -13.59 19.51 12.09
N ASN A 20 -14.90 19.31 12.14
CA ASN A 20 -15.81 19.96 13.09
C ASN A 20 -15.85 19.24 14.44
N ASP A 21 -14.70 19.18 15.13
CA ASP A 21 -14.62 18.68 16.49
C ASP A 21 -14.14 19.74 17.49
N LYS A 22 -14.28 19.47 18.79
CA LYS A 22 -14.01 20.42 19.88
C LYS A 22 -12.52 20.80 20.01
N THR A 23 -11.65 20.32 19.13
CA THR A 23 -10.21 20.59 19.17
C THR A 23 -9.89 21.85 18.36
N CYS A 24 -8.92 22.65 18.80
CA CYS A 24 -8.44 23.83 18.06
C CYS A 24 -7.61 23.45 16.81
N LEU A 25 -7.71 22.21 16.30
CA LEU A 25 -6.88 21.65 15.22
C LEU A 25 -7.61 21.59 13.87
N MET A 26 -8.60 22.46 13.70
CA MET A 26 -9.51 22.45 12.55
C MET A 26 -8.73 22.55 11.21
N ASN A 27 -7.81 23.51 11.14
CA ASN A 27 -7.04 23.80 9.93
C ASN A 27 -6.06 22.67 9.64
N GLU A 28 -5.40 22.14 10.67
CA GLU A 28 -4.41 21.10 10.53
C GLU A 28 -5.02 19.76 10.10
N LYS A 29 -6.22 19.43 10.60
CA LYS A 29 -7.00 18.28 10.14
C LYS A 29 -7.38 18.44 8.68
N ASN A 30 -7.86 19.61 8.29
CA ASN A 30 -8.19 19.88 6.89
C ASN A 30 -6.97 19.78 5.96
N ASP A 31 -5.82 20.26 6.42
CA ASP A 31 -4.53 20.14 5.75
C ASP A 31 -4.12 18.67 5.55
N ILE A 32 -4.26 17.84 6.59
CA ILE A 32 -3.99 16.39 6.52
C ILE A 32 -4.91 15.72 5.50
N LEU A 33 -6.21 15.99 5.58
CA LEU A 33 -7.20 15.41 4.69
C LEU A 33 -6.96 15.79 3.23
N SER A 34 -6.64 17.06 2.97
CA SER A 34 -6.33 17.56 1.63
C SER A 34 -5.13 16.85 0.98
N ARG A 35 -4.13 16.47 1.79
CA ARG A 35 -2.98 15.66 1.32
C ARG A 35 -3.30 14.17 1.21
N PHE A 36 -4.23 13.68 2.03
CA PHE A 36 -4.58 12.27 2.11
C PHE A 36 -5.53 11.81 1.00
N TYR A 37 -6.55 12.60 0.66
CA TYR A 37 -7.56 12.19 -0.32
C TYR A 37 -7.00 11.75 -1.68
N PRO A 38 -6.06 12.46 -2.33
CA PRO A 38 -5.49 11.97 -3.59
C PRO A 38 -4.76 10.62 -3.41
N ILE A 39 -4.12 10.39 -2.25
CA ILE A 39 -3.47 9.10 -1.93
C ILE A 39 -4.53 7.99 -1.79
N LEU A 40 -5.64 8.25 -1.09
CA LEU A 40 -6.75 7.30 -0.93
C LEU A 40 -7.33 6.91 -2.30
N LEU A 41 -7.64 7.91 -3.12
CA LEU A 41 -8.23 7.71 -4.45
C LEU A 41 -7.28 6.96 -5.39
N TYR A 42 -6.00 7.34 -5.39
CA TYR A 42 -4.97 6.64 -6.15
C TYR A 42 -4.78 5.19 -5.66
N ARG A 43 -4.94 4.93 -4.37
CA ARG A 43 -4.89 3.57 -3.82
C ARG A 43 -6.03 2.71 -4.36
N PHE A 44 -7.24 3.25 -4.45
CA PHE A 44 -8.38 2.57 -5.06
C PHE A 44 -8.18 2.30 -6.56
N LEU A 45 -7.56 3.23 -7.29
CA LEU A 45 -7.20 3.03 -8.70
C LEU A 45 -6.16 1.92 -8.90
N THR A 46 -5.09 1.94 -8.11
CA THR A 46 -3.97 0.99 -8.24
C THR A 46 -4.28 -0.39 -7.69
N LYS A 47 -5.18 -0.49 -6.70
CA LYS A 47 -5.62 -1.76 -6.12
C LYS A 47 -7.13 -1.73 -5.81
N PRO A 48 -7.99 -1.95 -6.83
CA PRO A 48 -9.44 -1.87 -6.67
C PRO A 48 -10.03 -2.84 -5.64
N GLN A 49 -9.39 -3.98 -5.42
CA GLN A 49 -9.79 -4.99 -4.42
C GLN A 49 -9.90 -4.42 -3.00
N ILE A 50 -9.17 -3.34 -2.70
CA ILE A 50 -9.25 -2.67 -1.40
C ILE A 50 -10.63 -2.05 -1.18
N ILE A 51 -11.34 -1.61 -2.23
CA ILE A 51 -12.67 -1.01 -2.08
C ILE A 51 -13.63 -2.03 -1.47
N ASP A 52 -13.73 -3.22 -2.07
CA ASP A 52 -14.60 -4.29 -1.57
C ASP A 52 -14.17 -4.76 -0.18
N MET A 53 -12.86 -4.97 0.01
CA MET A 53 -12.31 -5.35 1.32
C MET A 53 -12.70 -4.35 2.43
N LEU A 54 -12.59 -3.04 2.19
CA LEU A 54 -12.95 -2.03 3.19
C LEU A 54 -14.46 -1.90 3.38
N LYS A 55 -15.28 -2.19 2.36
CA LYS A 55 -16.75 -2.20 2.46
C LYS A 55 -17.25 -3.33 3.36
N GLU A 56 -16.57 -4.47 3.35
CA GLU A 56 -16.91 -5.63 4.20
C GLU A 56 -16.49 -5.44 5.67
N MET A 57 -15.60 -4.47 5.96
CA MET A 57 -15.15 -4.19 7.31
C MET A 57 -16.12 -3.28 8.06
N LEU A 58 -16.45 -3.64 9.30
CA LEU A 58 -17.27 -2.80 10.19
C LEU A 58 -16.57 -1.48 10.55
N VAL A 59 -15.25 -1.52 10.75
CA VAL A 59 -14.44 -0.36 11.15
C VAL A 59 -13.12 -0.39 10.37
N PRO A 60 -13.12 0.04 9.10
CA PRO A 60 -11.91 0.09 8.29
C PRO A 60 -10.92 1.12 8.85
N THR A 61 -9.65 0.76 8.92
CA THR A 61 -8.58 1.63 9.43
C THR A 61 -7.58 2.02 8.33
N PHE A 62 -6.73 2.99 8.64
CA PHE A 62 -5.62 3.40 7.80
C PHE A 62 -4.59 2.29 7.61
N SER A 63 -4.43 1.41 8.60
CA SER A 63 -3.61 0.21 8.45
C SER A 63 -4.20 -0.76 7.42
N ASP A 64 -5.53 -0.95 7.42
CA ASP A 64 -6.20 -1.84 6.45
C ASP A 64 -6.04 -1.32 5.01
N LEU A 65 -6.18 -0.01 4.79
CA LEU A 65 -5.93 0.65 3.49
C LEU A 65 -4.52 0.36 2.94
N LEU A 66 -3.56 0.20 3.84
CA LEU A 66 -2.14 -0.02 3.53
C LEU A 66 -1.73 -1.49 3.67
N GLU A 67 -2.71 -2.41 3.70
CA GLU A 67 -2.46 -3.85 3.83
C GLU A 67 -1.58 -4.21 5.04
N ARG A 68 -1.72 -3.45 6.13
CA ARG A 68 -0.96 -3.61 7.38
C ARG A 68 0.56 -3.48 7.19
N ASN A 69 0.99 -2.74 6.18
CA ASN A 69 2.39 -2.38 5.99
C ASN A 69 2.77 -1.23 6.93
N ASP A 70 3.29 -1.57 8.12
CA ASP A 70 3.65 -0.59 9.15
C ASP A 70 4.74 0.40 8.70
N GLN A 71 5.66 -0.03 7.83
CA GLN A 71 6.69 0.86 7.29
C GLN A 71 6.07 2.00 6.49
N VAL A 72 5.17 1.67 5.56
CA VAL A 72 4.49 2.66 4.71
C VAL A 72 3.53 3.50 5.55
N LYS A 73 2.80 2.88 6.49
CA LYS A 73 1.90 3.58 7.43
C LYS A 73 2.65 4.65 8.21
N ASN A 74 3.76 4.30 8.84
CA ASN A 74 4.54 5.22 9.65
C ASN A 74 5.13 6.36 8.80
N ALA A 75 5.66 6.04 7.62
CA ALA A 75 6.19 7.04 6.70
C ALA A 75 5.08 8.01 6.23
N LEU A 76 3.89 7.51 5.90
CA LEU A 76 2.75 8.35 5.52
C LEU A 76 2.30 9.25 6.65
N LEU A 77 2.14 8.73 7.88
CA LEU A 77 1.70 9.55 9.01
C LEU A 77 2.68 10.68 9.33
N ILE A 78 3.99 10.42 9.22
CA ILE A 78 5.03 11.45 9.38
C ILE A 78 4.89 12.54 8.31
N ARG A 79 4.75 12.16 7.04
CA ARG A 79 4.64 13.12 5.93
C ARG A 79 3.31 13.89 5.93
N LEU A 80 2.21 13.23 6.26
CA LEU A 80 0.88 13.82 6.30
C LEU A 80 0.71 14.80 7.47
N SER A 81 1.26 14.47 8.64
CA SER A 81 1.22 15.35 9.82
C SER A 81 2.10 16.60 9.65
N ALA A 82 3.19 16.50 8.86
CA ALA A 82 4.12 17.59 8.59
C ALA A 82 4.63 18.30 9.85
N GLY A 83 4.70 17.59 10.99
CA GLY A 83 5.07 18.13 12.29
C GLY A 83 4.07 19.10 12.92
N LYS A 84 2.92 19.37 12.28
CA LYS A 84 1.88 20.29 12.80
C LYS A 84 0.92 19.62 13.79
N VAL A 85 0.79 18.30 13.70
CA VAL A 85 -0.12 17.48 14.50
C VAL A 85 0.63 16.24 14.96
N SER A 86 0.24 15.66 16.11
CA SER A 86 0.83 14.40 16.56
C SER A 86 0.51 13.26 15.58
N ILE A 87 1.40 12.27 15.49
CA ILE A 87 1.20 11.09 14.64
C ILE A 87 -0.10 10.36 15.00
N ALA A 88 -0.41 10.25 16.29
CA ALA A 88 -1.63 9.62 16.79
C ALA A 88 -2.90 10.37 16.34
N GLU A 89 -2.90 11.70 16.43
CA GLU A 89 -4.05 12.50 16.02
C GLU A 89 -4.24 12.50 14.50
N ALA A 90 -3.14 12.46 13.73
CA ALA A 90 -3.20 12.24 12.29
C ALA A 90 -3.84 10.88 11.97
N GLU A 91 -3.39 9.80 12.61
CA GLU A 91 -3.97 8.46 12.40
C GLU A 91 -5.45 8.39 12.77
N ILE A 92 -5.86 8.99 13.90
CA ILE A 92 -7.27 9.10 14.30
C ILE A 92 -8.08 9.85 13.23
N THR A 93 -7.55 10.95 12.71
CA THR A 93 -8.18 11.76 11.66
C THR A 93 -8.40 10.91 10.40
N LEU A 94 -7.38 10.16 9.96
CA LEU A 94 -7.45 9.29 8.79
C LEU A 94 -8.40 8.10 8.98
N ASN A 95 -8.33 7.43 10.14
CA ASN A 95 -9.23 6.33 10.51
C ASN A 95 -10.70 6.74 10.48
N ARG A 96 -11.01 7.99 10.84
CA ARG A 96 -12.38 8.52 10.73
C ARG A 96 -12.75 8.90 9.28
N ALA A 97 -11.78 9.37 8.50
CA ALA A 97 -12.01 9.84 7.14
C ALA A 97 -12.24 8.70 6.13
N ILE A 98 -11.57 7.56 6.28
CA ILE A 98 -11.69 6.40 5.39
C ILE A 98 -13.13 5.90 5.25
N PRO A 99 -13.84 5.48 6.33
CA PRO A 99 -15.20 4.97 6.21
C PRO A 99 -16.17 6.04 5.66
N LYS A 100 -15.97 7.32 6.01
CA LYS A 100 -16.80 8.40 5.47
C LYS A 100 -16.58 8.63 3.97
N SER A 101 -15.32 8.56 3.52
CA SER A 101 -14.97 8.70 2.10
C SER A 101 -15.54 7.56 1.29
N LEU A 102 -15.45 6.33 1.82
CA LEU A 102 -16.03 5.15 1.21
C LEU A 102 -17.56 5.25 1.13
N ALA A 103 -18.21 5.70 2.20
CA ALA A 103 -19.66 5.91 2.21
C ALA A 103 -20.11 6.97 1.18
N VAL A 104 -19.39 8.09 1.07
CA VAL A 104 -19.68 9.14 0.08
C VAL A 104 -19.56 8.59 -1.35
N LEU A 105 -18.49 7.84 -1.65
CA LEU A 105 -18.30 7.22 -2.96
C LEU A 105 -19.38 6.16 -3.23
N SER A 106 -19.62 5.23 -2.31
CA SER A 106 -20.65 4.21 -2.45
C SER A 106 -22.04 4.79 -2.67
N ASN A 107 -22.44 5.79 -1.88
CA ASN A 107 -23.76 6.38 -2.02
C ASN A 107 -23.96 7.12 -3.35
N HIS A 108 -22.87 7.63 -3.95
CA HIS A 108 -22.93 8.28 -5.26
C HIS A 108 -23.23 7.29 -6.40
N PHE A 109 -22.80 6.02 -6.25
CA PHE A 109 -22.90 4.97 -7.27
C PHE A 109 -23.74 3.77 -6.82
N ASN A 110 -24.71 3.98 -5.94
CA ASN A 110 -25.62 2.94 -5.44
C ASN A 110 -24.91 1.68 -4.92
N ASN A 111 -23.74 1.89 -4.32
CA ASN A 111 -22.82 0.89 -3.76
C ASN A 111 -22.17 -0.07 -4.78
N ASP A 112 -22.15 0.26 -6.07
CA ASP A 112 -21.44 -0.51 -7.09
C ASP A 112 -19.95 -0.14 -7.16
N THR A 113 -19.08 -1.13 -6.92
CA THR A 113 -17.62 -0.95 -6.93
C THR A 113 -17.08 -0.70 -8.34
N LEU A 114 -17.69 -1.27 -9.39
CA LEU A 114 -17.27 -1.06 -10.77
C LEU A 114 -17.55 0.37 -11.22
N ASP A 115 -18.69 0.93 -10.82
CA ASP A 115 -19.05 2.31 -11.15
C ASP A 115 -18.14 3.31 -10.42
N ILE A 116 -17.87 3.09 -9.13
CA ILE A 116 -16.84 3.87 -8.40
C ILE A 116 -15.52 3.83 -9.16
N LEU A 117 -15.06 2.64 -9.56
CA LEU A 117 -13.78 2.49 -10.25
C LEU A 117 -13.76 3.18 -11.62
N ASN A 118 -14.84 3.07 -12.39
CA ASN A 118 -14.96 3.72 -13.70
C ASN A 118 -14.93 5.24 -13.56
N TYR A 119 -15.64 5.79 -12.58
CA TYR A 119 -15.60 7.20 -12.23
C TYR A 119 -14.19 7.64 -11.83
N LEU A 120 -13.49 6.90 -10.95
CA LEU A 120 -12.12 7.23 -10.58
C LEU A 120 -11.17 7.18 -11.78
N ARG A 121 -11.36 6.23 -12.72
CA ARG A 121 -10.54 6.12 -13.93
C ARG A 121 -10.73 7.31 -14.87
N GLN A 122 -11.95 7.82 -15.00
CA GLN A 122 -12.24 9.01 -15.80
C GLN A 122 -11.53 10.26 -15.25
N HIS A 123 -11.26 10.30 -13.94
CA HIS A 123 -10.56 11.39 -13.27
C HIS A 123 -9.11 11.08 -12.90
N ARG A 124 -8.51 10.03 -13.47
CA ARG A 124 -7.17 9.54 -13.12
C ARG A 124 -6.11 10.64 -13.17
N ASP A 125 -6.03 11.36 -14.29
CA ASP A 125 -5.00 12.39 -14.49
C ASP A 125 -5.12 13.50 -13.43
N SER A 126 -6.35 13.87 -13.07
CA SER A 126 -6.58 14.86 -12.01
C SER A 126 -6.14 14.33 -10.65
N ILE A 127 -6.46 13.08 -10.31
CA ILE A 127 -6.03 12.46 -9.05
C ILE A 127 -4.50 12.40 -8.98
N GLU A 128 -3.84 11.92 -10.03
CA GLU A 128 -2.38 11.78 -10.10
C GLU A 128 -1.69 13.15 -10.01
N SER A 129 -2.23 14.19 -10.66
CA SER A 129 -1.69 15.56 -10.58
C SER A 129 -1.73 16.18 -9.18
N LEU A 130 -2.62 15.68 -8.32
CA LEU A 130 -2.81 16.17 -6.95
C LEU A 130 -2.04 15.35 -5.91
N LEU A 131 -1.38 14.26 -6.33
CA LEU A 131 -0.55 13.48 -5.42
C LEU A 131 0.61 14.33 -4.88
N PRO A 132 0.90 14.27 -3.57
CA PRO A 132 2.09 14.92 -3.03
C PRO A 132 3.35 14.41 -3.72
N ILE A 133 4.33 15.28 -3.99
CA ILE A 133 5.56 14.92 -4.72
C ILE A 133 6.35 13.74 -4.09
N TRP A 134 6.24 13.57 -2.77
CA TRP A 134 6.91 12.50 -2.01
C TRP A 134 6.12 11.17 -1.99
N SER A 135 4.87 11.17 -2.47
CA SER A 135 3.94 10.04 -2.33
C SER A 135 4.45 8.78 -3.03
N ASN A 136 5.03 8.92 -4.22
CA ASN A 136 5.54 7.77 -4.97
C ASN A 136 6.64 7.04 -4.20
N GLU A 137 7.59 7.78 -3.62
CA GLU A 137 8.68 7.21 -2.82
C GLU A 137 8.16 6.45 -1.59
N VAL A 138 7.15 7.01 -0.91
CA VAL A 138 6.59 6.43 0.30
C VAL A 138 5.71 5.21 0.00
N LEU A 139 4.96 5.24 -1.10
CA LEU A 139 4.03 4.17 -1.48
C LEU A 139 4.72 3.02 -2.23
N GLN A 140 5.93 3.24 -2.79
CA GLN A 140 6.68 2.24 -3.55
C GLN A 140 6.70 0.83 -2.91
N PRO A 141 6.93 0.68 -1.58
CA PRO A 141 6.99 -0.65 -0.97
C PRO A 141 5.66 -1.42 -1.08
N LEU A 142 4.50 -0.75 -1.15
CA LEU A 142 3.20 -1.41 -1.32
C LEU A 142 3.09 -2.14 -2.67
N TYR A 143 3.77 -1.65 -3.70
CA TYR A 143 3.70 -2.21 -5.04
C TYR A 143 4.68 -3.37 -5.24
N GLN A 144 5.78 -3.39 -4.49
CA GLN A 144 6.80 -4.45 -4.57
C GLN A 144 6.34 -5.81 -4.02
N PHE A 145 5.45 -5.82 -3.02
CA PHE A 145 4.90 -7.07 -2.47
C PHE A 145 4.03 -7.84 -3.47
N HIS A 146 3.41 -7.15 -4.45
CA HIS A 146 2.59 -7.79 -5.48
C HIS A 146 3.42 -8.62 -6.46
N GLU A 147 4.68 -8.24 -6.71
CA GLU A 147 5.54 -8.93 -7.66
C GLU A 147 6.08 -10.26 -7.10
N LYS A 148 6.46 -10.29 -5.81
CA LYS A 148 6.94 -11.53 -5.18
C LYS A 148 5.85 -12.60 -5.09
N VAL A 149 4.61 -12.25 -4.73
CA VAL A 149 3.53 -13.24 -4.62
C VAL A 149 3.20 -13.87 -5.99
N GLN A 150 3.24 -13.11 -7.09
CA GLN A 150 2.99 -13.67 -8.42
C GLN A 150 4.11 -14.58 -8.92
N ILE A 151 5.38 -14.30 -8.59
CA ILE A 151 6.51 -15.17 -8.97
C ILE A 151 6.42 -16.53 -8.26
N ASN A 152 5.97 -16.52 -7.00
CA ASN A 152 5.80 -17.74 -6.20
C ASN A 152 4.66 -18.61 -6.76
N ASN A 153 3.57 -17.97 -7.18
CA ASN A 153 2.37 -18.66 -7.67
C ASN A 153 2.56 -19.15 -9.12
N LYS A 154 3.35 -18.44 -9.94
CA LYS A 154 3.67 -18.85 -11.33
C LYS A 154 4.66 -20.02 -11.40
N THR A 155 5.35 -20.34 -10.30
CA THR A 155 6.26 -21.50 -10.21
C THR A 155 5.53 -22.77 -9.74
N ALA A 156 4.28 -22.65 -9.28
CA ALA A 156 3.54 -23.78 -8.68
C ALA A 156 2.64 -24.56 -9.66
N GLU A 157 2.48 -24.12 -10.91
CA GLU A 157 1.53 -24.71 -11.88
C GLU A 157 2.16 -25.46 -13.06
N GLU A 158 3.37 -26.03 -12.90
CA GLU A 158 3.87 -27.01 -13.88
C GLU A 158 4.43 -28.26 -13.19
N ILE A 159 3.53 -29.15 -12.74
CA ILE A 159 3.85 -30.57 -12.50
C ILE A 159 2.67 -31.43 -12.97
N ILE A 160 2.71 -31.89 -14.22
CA ILE A 160 2.01 -33.11 -14.66
C ILE A 160 3.08 -34.15 -15.00
N GLU A 161 3.19 -35.17 -14.13
CA GLU A 161 3.67 -36.57 -14.28
C GLU A 161 4.88 -36.96 -15.18
N PRO A 162 5.32 -38.23 -15.20
CA PRO A 162 5.84 -39.07 -14.12
C PRO A 162 7.36 -39.35 -14.31
N ARG A 163 8.05 -39.79 -13.25
CA ARG A 163 9.47 -40.23 -13.31
C ARG A 163 9.66 -41.41 -14.28
N LEU A 164 10.77 -41.41 -15.04
CA LEU A 164 11.99 -42.19 -14.78
C LEU A 164 12.88 -42.33 -16.05
N LYS A 165 14.14 -41.88 -15.99
CA LYS A 165 15.40 -42.65 -16.22
C LYS A 165 16.57 -41.79 -16.71
N THR A 166 17.61 -41.79 -15.86
CA THR A 166 19.05 -41.91 -16.18
C THR A 166 19.64 -41.06 -17.32
N LYS A 167 20.51 -40.12 -16.98
CA LYS A 167 21.97 -40.27 -17.20
C LYS A 167 22.73 -39.08 -16.62
N SER A 168 23.82 -39.42 -15.97
CA SER A 168 24.85 -38.55 -15.42
C SER A 168 25.51 -37.68 -16.50
N LYS A 169 25.81 -36.43 -16.12
CA LYS A 169 27.04 -35.74 -16.55
C LYS A 169 27.39 -34.67 -15.53
N THR A 170 28.44 -34.99 -14.77
CA THR A 170 29.24 -34.13 -13.91
C THR A 170 29.82 -32.95 -14.68
N PHE A 171 29.79 -31.75 -14.10
CA PHE A 171 30.76 -30.70 -14.39
C PHE A 171 31.46 -30.27 -13.09
N PRO A 172 32.80 -30.19 -13.07
CA PRO A 172 33.62 -30.02 -11.88
C PRO A 172 33.92 -28.52 -11.59
N TYR A 173 34.76 -28.26 -10.59
CA TYR A 173 35.38 -26.97 -10.18
C TYR A 173 34.95 -26.34 -8.84
N PHE A 174 34.68 -27.13 -7.79
CA PHE A 174 34.71 -26.59 -6.42
C PHE A 174 35.44 -27.45 -5.37
N SER A 175 36.24 -28.46 -5.76
CA SER A 175 36.89 -29.36 -4.77
C SER A 175 38.37 -29.05 -4.45
N LEU A 176 38.92 -27.91 -4.85
CA LEU A 176 40.36 -27.62 -4.65
C LEU A 176 40.68 -26.47 -3.67
N PHE A 177 39.67 -25.79 -3.12
CA PHE A 177 39.92 -24.69 -2.16
C PHE A 177 39.86 -25.10 -0.68
N ILE A 178 39.28 -26.27 -0.36
CA ILE A 178 39.08 -26.71 1.04
C ILE A 178 40.28 -27.51 1.59
N ALA A 179 41.13 -28.09 0.72
CA ALA A 179 42.26 -28.92 1.16
C ALA A 179 43.52 -28.13 1.60
N CYS A 180 43.69 -26.87 1.17
CA CYS A 180 44.87 -26.08 1.55
C CYS A 180 44.73 -25.38 2.91
N ILE A 181 43.50 -25.16 3.40
CA ILE A 181 43.26 -24.45 4.67
C ILE A 181 43.41 -25.38 5.89
N SER A 182 43.18 -26.69 5.73
CA SER A 182 43.27 -27.66 6.83
C SER A 182 44.70 -28.04 7.23
N LEU A 183 45.67 -27.96 6.31
CA LEU A 183 47.09 -28.28 6.60
C LEU A 183 47.81 -27.17 7.36
N LEU A 184 47.38 -25.90 7.20
CA LEU A 184 47.98 -24.75 7.89
C LEU A 184 47.56 -24.66 9.37
N TRP A 185 46.40 -25.23 9.71
CA TRP A 185 45.89 -25.24 11.08
C TRP A 185 46.52 -26.35 11.96
N ILE A 186 46.89 -27.49 11.36
CA ILE A 186 47.57 -28.58 12.09
C ILE A 186 49.03 -28.23 12.42
N TYR A 187 49.71 -27.47 11.56
CA TYR A 187 51.11 -27.09 11.80
C TYR A 187 51.28 -26.09 12.97
N GLN A 188 50.26 -25.27 13.26
CA GLN A 188 50.28 -24.38 14.44
C GLN A 188 50.01 -25.11 15.77
N LEU A 189 49.43 -26.31 15.73
CA LEU A 189 49.16 -27.12 16.93
C LEU A 189 50.32 -28.02 17.36
N MET A 190 51.37 -28.12 16.52
CA MET A 190 52.51 -29.03 16.74
C MET A 190 53.83 -28.29 17.03
N LYS A 191 53.78 -26.99 17.32
CA LYS A 191 54.89 -26.17 17.83
C LYS A 191 54.53 -25.58 19.18
#